data_AF-A0A7Y7J0F6-F1
#
_entry.id   AF-A0A7Y7J0F6-F1
#
_cell.length_a   1.000
_cell.length_b   1.000
_cell.length_c   1.000
_cell.angle_alpha   90.00
_cell.angle_beta   90.00
_cell.angle_gamma   90.00
#
_symmetry.space_group_name_H-M   'P 1'
#
loop_
_entity.id
_entity.type
_entity.pdbx_description
1 polymer ?
#
loop_
_entity_poly.entity_id
_entity_poly.type
_entity_poly.pdbx_seq_one_letter_code
_entity_poly.pdbx_strand_id
1 'polypeptide(L)' 'MQAQQADDVAFLCDWLRRAAQAIEERRDVLSALDAAIGDGDHGANMARGFRAVAEKLRD' A
#
# COMPACT_ATOMS: atom_id res chain seq x y z
N MET A 1 -6.06 20.58 19.93
CA MET A 1 -5.74 19.14 19.97
C MET A 1 -6.58 18.33 18.96
N GLN A 2 -7.92 18.46 18.95
CA GLN A 2 -8.76 17.71 17.99
C GLN A 2 -8.49 18.04 16.51
N ALA A 3 -8.22 19.30 16.16
CA ALA A 3 -7.89 19.69 14.78
C ALA A 3 -6.58 19.06 14.28
N GLN A 4 -5.51 19.11 15.08
CA GLN A 4 -4.22 18.47 14.77
C GLN A 4 -4.38 16.96 14.51
N GLN A 5 -5.22 16.30 15.32
CA GLN A 5 -5.45 14.87 15.21
C GLN A 5 -6.23 14.50 13.94
N ALA A 6 -7.12 15.37 13.46
CA ALA A 6 -7.82 15.19 12.19
C ALA A 6 -6.90 15.38 10.99
N ASP A 7 -5.98 16.36 11.06
CA ASP A 7 -4.97 16.60 10.02
C ASP A 7 -4.00 15.42 9.89
N ASP A 8 -3.57 14.85 11.02
CA ASP A 8 -2.71 13.66 11.06
C ASP A 8 -3.40 12.45 10.41
N VAL A 9 -4.71 12.25 10.66
CA VAL A 9 -5.49 11.16 10.06
C VAL A 9 -5.63 11.36 8.55
N ALA A 10 -5.96 12.57 8.10
CA ALA A 10 -6.06 12.87 6.68
C ALA A 10 -4.73 12.62 5.94
N PHE A 11 -3.62 13.03 6.56
CA PHE A 11 -2.27 12.76 6.05
C PHE A 11 -1.97 11.26 5.94
N LEU A 12 -2.27 10.48 6.98
CA LEU A 12 -2.04 9.03 6.97
C LEU A 12 -2.90 8.31 5.92
N CYS A 13 -4.15 8.74 5.73
CA CYS A 13 -5.02 8.22 4.68
C CYS A 13 -4.46 8.50 3.27
N ASP A 14 -3.95 9.71 3.01
CA ASP A 14 -3.32 10.04 1.74
C ASP A 14 -2.04 9.22 1.52
N TRP A 15 -1.20 9.09 2.54
CA TRP A 15 0.01 8.26 2.49
C TRP A 15 -0.31 6.81 2.14
N LEU A 16 -1.31 6.19 2.78
CA LEU A 16 -1.72 4.81 2.49
C LEU A 16 -2.23 4.64 1.05
N ARG A 17 -2.97 5.61 0.52
CA ARG A 17 -3.45 5.58 -0.88
C ARG A 17 -2.28 5.66 -1.87
N ARG A 18 -1.30 6.53 -1.62
CA ARG A 18 -0.09 6.65 -2.45
C ARG A 18 0.77 5.39 -2.37
N ALA A 19 0.91 4.80 -1.19
CA ALA A 19 1.61 3.54 -1.01
C ALA A 19 0.95 2.41 -1.82
N ALA A 20 -0.38 2.32 -1.79
CA ALA A 20 -1.12 1.34 -2.58
C ALA A 20 -0.87 1.49 -4.09
N GLN A 21 -0.90 2.73 -4.60
CA GLN A 21 -0.57 3.01 -6.00
C GLN A 21 0.87 2.62 -6.34
N ALA A 22 1.83 3.03 -5.51
CA ALA A 22 3.25 2.75 -5.74
C ALA A 22 3.57 1.25 -5.75
N ILE A 23 2.86 0.47 -4.91
CA ILE A 23 2.97 -0.99 -4.84
C ILE A 23 2.35 -1.65 -6.08
N GLU A 24 1.16 -1.23 -6.52
CA GLU A 24 0.53 -1.79 -7.72
C GLU A 24 1.40 -1.53 -8.96
N GLU A 25 1.93 -0.31 -9.12
CA GLU A 25 2.86 0.05 -10.21
C GLU A 25 4.13 -0.81 -10.24
N ARG A 26 4.59 -1.27 -9.07
CA ARG A 26 5.84 -2.04 -8.91
C ARG A 26 5.61 -3.52 -8.63
N ARG A 27 4.37 -3.99 -8.67
CA ARG A 27 3.96 -5.35 -8.28
C ARG A 27 4.85 -6.42 -8.89
N ASP A 28 5.05 -6.36 -10.20
CA ASP A 28 5.78 -7.40 -10.92
C ASP A 28 7.29 -7.33 -10.62
N VAL A 29 7.84 -6.13 -10.43
CA VAL A 29 9.24 -5.93 -10.01
C VAL A 29 9.47 -6.47 -8.60
N LEU A 30 8.55 -6.21 -7.68
CA LEU A 30 8.62 -6.70 -6.30
C LEU A 30 8.58 -8.24 -6.26
N SER A 31 7.71 -8.87 -7.04
CA SER A 31 7.68 -10.32 -7.20
C SER A 31 8.93 -10.87 -7.87
N ALA A 32 9.51 -10.17 -8.86
CA ALA A 32 10.75 -10.60 -9.50
C ALA A 32 11.97 -10.54 -8.56
N LEU A 33 12.08 -9.48 -7.74
CA LEU A 33 13.12 -9.36 -6.72
C LEU A 33 12.99 -10.45 -5.66
N ASP A 34 11.76 -10.74 -5.23
CA ASP A 34 11.47 -11.79 -4.27
C ASP A 34 11.78 -13.18 -4.84
N ALA A 35 11.41 -13.46 -6.09
CA ALA A 35 11.71 -14.74 -6.76
C ALA A 35 13.22 -15.04 -6.86
N ALA A 36 14.09 -14.02 -6.81
CA ALA A 36 15.53 -14.21 -6.83
C ALA A 36 16.08 -14.87 -5.55
N ILE A 37 15.37 -14.75 -4.42
CA ILE A 37 15.80 -15.24 -3.09
C ILE A 37 14.68 -15.90 -2.26
N GLY A 38 13.49 -16.04 -2.82
CA GLY A 38 12.24 -16.41 -2.15
C GLY A 38 11.25 -17.07 -3.12
N ASP A 39 9.95 -16.97 -2.84
CA ASP A 39 8.90 -17.67 -3.61
C ASP A 39 8.23 -16.79 -4.68
N GLY A 40 8.54 -15.50 -4.72
CA GLY A 40 8.12 -14.57 -5.77
C GLY A 40 6.71 -14.03 -5.58
N ASP A 41 6.09 -14.25 -4.43
CA ASP A 41 4.72 -13.82 -4.18
C ASP A 41 4.61 -12.42 -3.56
N HIS A 42 5.73 -11.81 -3.14
CA HIS A 42 5.74 -10.57 -2.36
C HIS A 42 4.96 -9.43 -3.02
N GLY A 43 5.23 -9.14 -4.30
CA GLY A 43 4.56 -8.07 -5.02
C GLY A 43 3.04 -8.29 -5.10
N ALA A 44 2.63 -9.52 -5.43
CA ALA A 44 1.22 -9.90 -5.48
C ALA A 44 0.56 -9.81 -4.09
N ASN A 45 1.26 -10.24 -3.03
CA ASN A 45 0.76 -10.19 -1.65
C ASN A 45 0.56 -8.74 -1.18
N MET A 46 1.53 -7.88 -1.42
CA MET A 46 1.47 -6.46 -1.08
C MET A 46 0.38 -5.74 -1.87
N ALA A 47 0.26 -5.98 -3.18
CA ALA A 47 -0.80 -5.39 -4.00
C ALA A 47 -2.21 -5.78 -3.50
N ARG A 48 -2.43 -7.06 -3.16
CA ARG A 48 -3.70 -7.52 -2.59
C ARG A 48 -4.00 -6.83 -1.25
N GLY A 49 -3.03 -6.79 -0.35
CA GLY A 49 -3.20 -6.17 0.97
C GLY A 49 -3.49 -4.67 0.89
N PHE A 50 -2.72 -3.93 0.10
CA PHE A 50 -2.89 -2.48 -0.03
C PHE A 50 -4.14 -2.09 -0.83
N ARG A 51 -4.60 -2.93 -1.77
CA ARG A 51 -5.91 -2.75 -2.39
C ARG A 51 -7.04 -2.85 -1.37
N ALA A 52 -6.99 -3.84 -0.47
CA ALA A 52 -7.96 -3.97 0.61
C ALA A 52 -7.91 -2.78 1.57
N VAL A 53 -6.72 -2.26 1.90
CA VAL A 53 -6.58 -1.02 2.68
C VAL A 53 -7.23 0.16 1.96
N ALA A 54 -6.92 0.37 0.67
CA ALA A 54 -7.48 1.47 -0.11
C ALA A 54 -9.02 1.37 -0.24
N GLU A 55 -9.58 0.16 -0.30
CA GLU A 55 -11.03 -0.07 -0.24
C GLU A 55 -11.64 0.35 1.10
N LYS A 56 -10.96 0.09 2.22
CA LYS A 56 -11.43 0.52 3.56
C LYS A 56 -11.29 2.01 3.81
N LEU A 57 -10.43 2.70 3.06
CA LEU A 57 -10.23 4.15 3.12
C LEU A 57 -11.09 4.93 2.13
N ARG A 58 -11.91 4.26 1.30
CA ARG A 58 -12.94 4.95 0.52
C ARG A 58 -14.10 5.26 1.47
N ASP A 59 -14.45 6.53 1.54
CA ASP A 59 -15.60 7.03 2.31
C ASP A 59 -16.91 6.37 1.85
#